data_AF-A0A6A0H0U0-F1
#
_entry.id   AF-A0A6A0H0U0-F1
#
_cell.length_a   1.000
_cell.length_b   1.000
_cell.length_c   1.000
_cell.angle_alpha   90.00
_cell.angle_beta   90.00
_cell.angle_gamma   90.00
#
_symmetry.space_group_name_H-M   'P 1'
#
loop_
_entity.id
_entity.type
_entity.pdbx_description
1 polymer ?
#
loop_
_entity_poly.entity_id
_entity_poly.type
_entity_poly.pdbx_seq_one_letter_code
_entity_poly.pdbx_strand_id
1 'polypeptide(L)'
;MPVIGFDMGGTSTDVSRYAGVFEHVFESTVAGITLQSPQLDINTVAAGGGSRLFFQSGLFVVGPESAGANPGPVCYKKGGPLAVTDANLLLGRLLPEHFPRIFGPTEDQPLDADASRKAFEELATTVNDLEHSRGSDKTLSPEELALGFIKVANETMCRPIRALTEAKGHDTSRHVLSVFGGAGGQHACAIARSLGMRRVFIHRYAGILSAYGLALADTVHDMQVPCAKIYEP
;
A
#
# COMPACT_ATOMS: atom_id res chain seq x y z
N MET A 1 -5.28 23.37 -4.93
CA MET A 1 -6.05 22.35 -4.17
C MET A 1 -5.04 21.42 -3.51
N PRO A 2 -5.18 21.09 -2.23
CA PRO A 2 -4.28 20.18 -1.53
C PRO A 2 -4.24 18.78 -2.18
N VAL A 3 -3.08 18.13 -2.08
CA VAL A 3 -2.80 16.82 -2.67
C VAL A 3 -2.32 15.87 -1.59
N ILE A 4 -2.82 14.64 -1.62
CA ILE A 4 -2.26 13.52 -0.88
C ILE A 4 -1.48 12.66 -1.87
N GLY A 5 -0.17 12.57 -1.67
CA GLY A 5 0.66 11.60 -2.38
C GLY A 5 0.44 10.21 -1.80
N PHE A 6 0.25 9.23 -2.67
CA PHE A 6 0.05 7.83 -2.32
C PHE A 6 0.90 6.97 -3.24
N ASP A 7 2.08 6.57 -2.76
CA ASP A 7 2.98 5.65 -3.44
C ASP A 7 2.78 4.25 -2.90
N MET A 8 2.29 3.31 -3.69
CA MET A 8 2.18 1.91 -3.26
C MET A 8 3.02 1.02 -4.14
N GLY A 9 4.02 0.39 -3.51
CA GLY A 9 4.91 -0.58 -4.12
C GLY A 9 4.56 -2.02 -3.78
N GLY A 10 5.56 -2.89 -3.91
CA GLY A 10 5.43 -4.32 -3.58
C GLY A 10 5.46 -4.59 -2.07
N THR A 11 6.05 -3.74 -1.23
CA THR A 11 6.24 -4.04 0.20
C THR A 11 5.53 -3.06 1.11
N SER A 12 5.57 -1.78 0.76
CA SER A 12 5.07 -0.69 1.57
C SER A 12 4.25 0.29 0.73
N THR A 13 3.61 1.20 1.45
CA THR A 13 2.97 2.39 0.90
C THR A 13 3.48 3.61 1.63
N ASP A 14 3.88 4.64 0.88
CA ASP A 14 4.32 5.92 1.39
C ASP A 14 3.25 6.99 1.12
N VAL A 15 2.91 7.76 2.15
CA VAL A 15 1.89 8.79 2.09
C VAL A 15 2.50 10.14 2.45
N SER A 16 2.15 11.17 1.68
CA SER A 16 2.56 12.55 1.94
C SER A 16 1.42 13.53 1.69
N ARG A 17 1.55 14.75 2.22
CA ARG A 17 0.60 15.84 1.98
C ARG A 17 1.32 17.06 1.42
N TYR A 18 0.72 17.67 0.40
CA TYR A 18 1.18 18.93 -0.17
C TYR A 18 0.02 19.92 -0.31
N ALA A 19 0.16 21.12 0.24
CA ALA A 19 -0.86 22.17 0.19
C ALA A 19 -0.26 23.54 -0.16
N GLY A 20 0.67 23.57 -1.12
CA GLY A 20 1.43 24.75 -1.52
C GLY A 20 2.79 24.88 -0.82
N VAL A 21 2.95 24.19 0.32
CA VAL A 21 4.21 24.04 1.05
C VAL A 21 4.45 22.56 1.35
N PHE A 22 5.71 22.18 1.46
CA PHE A 22 6.11 20.85 1.93
C PHE A 22 6.13 20.83 3.46
N GLU A 23 5.37 19.91 4.06
CA GLU A 23 5.38 19.71 5.51
C GLU A 23 6.66 18.98 5.92
N HIS A 24 7.26 19.46 7.01
CA HIS A 24 8.47 18.88 7.57
C HIS A 24 8.23 18.42 9.01
N VAL A 25 8.86 17.31 9.37
CA VAL A 25 9.03 16.89 10.76
C VAL A 25 10.49 17.10 11.15
N PHE A 26 10.71 17.66 12.34
CA PHE A 26 12.05 17.99 12.86
C PHE A 26 12.58 16.93 13.82
N GLU A 27 11.70 16.05 14.27
CA GLU A 27 12.01 14.92 15.13
C GLU A 27 11.30 13.68 14.58
N SER A 28 12.00 12.56 14.52
CA SER A 28 11.41 11.26 14.20
C SER A 28 12.10 10.14 14.94
N THR A 29 11.38 9.05 15.17
CA THR A 29 11.94 7.85 15.80
C THR A 29 11.99 6.73 14.78
N VAL A 30 13.20 6.31 14.40
CA VAL A 30 13.43 5.20 13.46
C VAL A 30 14.12 4.07 14.21
N ALA A 31 13.50 2.89 14.25
CA ALA A 31 14.02 1.71 14.96
C ALA A 31 14.40 1.98 16.44
N GLY A 32 13.65 2.86 17.11
CA GLY A 32 13.89 3.24 18.51
C GLY A 32 14.93 4.35 18.71
N ILE A 33 15.51 4.89 17.64
CA ILE A 33 16.49 5.98 17.67
C ILE A 33 15.79 7.28 17.29
N THR A 34 15.86 8.30 18.16
CA THR A 34 15.37 9.65 17.86
C THR A 34 16.37 10.40 16.99
N LEU A 35 15.94 10.77 15.79
CA LEU A 35 16.66 11.62 14.85
C LEU A 35 16.08 13.03 14.92
N GLN A 36 16.92 14.01 15.24
CA GLN A 36 16.58 15.44 15.25
C GLN A 36 17.12 16.12 13.99
N SER A 37 16.57 15.74 12.84
CA SER A 37 16.89 16.33 11.54
C SER A 37 15.60 16.68 10.82
N PRO A 38 15.48 17.86 10.19
CA PRO A 38 14.36 18.16 9.33
C PRO A 38 14.28 17.15 8.18
N GLN A 39 13.10 16.63 7.95
CA GLN A 39 12.78 15.78 6.80
C GLN A 39 11.33 16.02 6.40
N LEU A 40 10.98 15.63 5.17
CA LEU A 40 9.60 15.67 4.71
C LEU A 40 8.72 14.76 5.57
N ASP A 41 7.50 15.22 5.88
CA ASP A 41 6.53 14.42 6.61
C ASP A 41 5.91 13.35 5.70
N ILE A 42 6.61 12.23 5.60
CA ILE A 42 6.20 11.03 4.86
C ILE A 42 5.87 9.95 5.87
N ASN A 43 4.66 9.40 5.78
CA ASN A 43 4.21 8.30 6.62
C ASN A 43 4.21 7.00 5.80
N THR A 44 5.07 6.07 6.18
CA THR A 44 5.16 4.74 5.58
C THR A 44 4.29 3.74 6.33
N VAL A 45 3.51 2.95 5.61
CA VAL A 45 2.77 1.81 6.15
C VAL A 45 3.24 0.50 5.50
N ALA A 46 3.36 -0.56 6.31
CA ALA A 46 3.71 -1.91 5.87
C ALA A 46 2.53 -2.62 5.17
N ALA A 47 1.98 -1.96 4.15
CA ALA A 47 0.94 -2.48 3.28
C ALA A 47 1.33 -2.18 1.83
N GLY A 48 1.59 -3.22 1.04
CA GLY A 48 1.96 -3.16 -0.37
C GLY A 48 1.37 -4.35 -1.13
N GLY A 49 1.69 -4.50 -2.41
CA GLY A 49 1.17 -5.62 -3.22
C GLY A 49 1.59 -7.01 -2.69
N GLY A 50 2.78 -7.11 -2.12
CA GLY A 50 3.34 -8.32 -1.53
C GLY A 50 2.94 -8.54 -0.07
N SER A 51 2.14 -7.66 0.55
CA SER A 51 1.69 -7.90 1.94
C SER A 51 0.93 -9.22 2.03
N ARG A 52 1.38 -10.08 2.93
CA ARG A 52 0.88 -11.45 3.09
C ARG A 52 -0.51 -11.47 3.68
N LEU A 53 -1.30 -12.45 3.25
CA LEU A 53 -2.68 -12.65 3.69
C LEU A 53 -2.74 -13.80 4.70
N PHE A 54 -3.34 -13.54 5.86
CA PHE A 54 -3.51 -14.54 6.90
C PHE A 54 -4.94 -14.55 7.39
N PHE A 55 -5.47 -15.74 7.68
CA PHE A 55 -6.70 -15.88 8.43
C PHE A 55 -6.38 -16.47 9.79
N GLN A 56 -6.55 -15.66 10.85
CA GLN A 56 -6.17 -16.04 12.21
C GLN A 56 -7.31 -15.72 13.17
N SER A 57 -7.70 -16.70 13.98
CA SER A 57 -8.75 -16.55 14.99
C SER A 57 -10.11 -16.07 14.47
N GLY A 58 -10.40 -16.22 13.18
CA GLY A 58 -11.64 -15.72 12.53
C GLY A 58 -11.50 -14.31 11.94
N LEU A 59 -10.29 -13.75 11.90
CA LEU A 59 -10.04 -12.41 11.38
C LEU A 59 -9.12 -12.46 10.15
N PHE A 60 -9.42 -11.59 9.19
CA PHE A 60 -8.55 -11.28 8.06
C PHE A 60 -7.41 -10.38 8.53
N VAL A 61 -6.17 -10.83 8.32
CA VAL A 61 -4.96 -10.07 8.65
C VAL A 61 -4.13 -9.89 7.38
N VAL A 62 -3.67 -8.66 7.14
CA VAL A 62 -2.84 -8.30 5.98
C VAL A 62 -1.54 -7.68 6.48
N GLY A 63 -0.41 -8.27 6.13
CA GLY A 63 0.90 -7.84 6.62
C GLY A 63 1.07 -8.07 8.13
N PRO A 64 2.08 -7.44 8.77
CA PRO A 64 3.08 -6.55 8.17
C PRO A 64 4.11 -7.30 7.31
N GLU A 65 4.13 -8.63 7.37
CA GLU A 65 5.03 -9.46 6.60
C GLU A 65 4.77 -9.32 5.09
N SER A 66 5.84 -9.23 4.30
CA SER A 66 5.79 -9.13 2.85
C SER A 66 6.36 -10.40 2.20
N ALA A 67 5.73 -10.82 1.11
CA ALA A 67 6.25 -11.84 0.21
C ALA A 67 7.45 -11.35 -0.61
N GLY A 68 7.69 -10.03 -0.65
CA GLY A 68 8.74 -9.40 -1.43
C GLY A 68 8.58 -9.64 -2.93
N ALA A 69 9.71 -9.64 -3.66
CA ALA A 69 9.76 -10.01 -5.07
C ALA A 69 10.22 -11.46 -5.30
N ASN A 70 10.91 -12.05 -4.31
CA ASN A 70 11.37 -13.43 -4.32
C ASN A 70 11.21 -14.01 -2.89
N PRO A 71 10.37 -15.04 -2.67
CA PRO A 71 9.60 -15.77 -3.69
C PRO A 71 8.43 -14.95 -4.28
N GLY A 72 8.03 -13.84 -3.64
CA GLY A 72 6.89 -13.04 -4.10
C GLY A 72 5.54 -13.72 -3.89
N PRO A 73 4.45 -13.12 -4.38
CA PRO A 73 3.10 -13.70 -4.32
C PRO A 73 2.97 -15.07 -4.98
N VAL A 74 1.89 -15.81 -4.70
CA VAL A 74 1.63 -17.13 -5.34
C VAL A 74 1.65 -17.02 -6.86
N CYS A 75 1.04 -15.96 -7.41
CA CYS A 75 0.98 -15.70 -8.84
C CYS A 75 2.34 -15.48 -9.52
N TYR A 76 3.43 -15.33 -8.76
CA TYR A 76 4.79 -15.22 -9.31
C TYR A 76 5.43 -16.58 -9.61
N LYS A 77 4.77 -17.70 -9.26
CA LYS A 77 5.22 -19.07 -9.57
C LYS A 77 6.60 -19.44 -9.00
N LYS A 78 6.99 -18.84 -7.87
CA LYS A 78 8.25 -19.13 -7.15
C LYS A 78 8.02 -19.74 -5.76
N GLY A 79 6.81 -20.28 -5.51
CA GLY A 79 6.47 -20.97 -4.25
C GLY A 79 6.23 -20.04 -3.05
N GLY A 80 5.82 -18.79 -3.30
CA GLY A 80 5.56 -17.83 -2.24
C GLY A 80 4.14 -17.86 -1.68
N PRO A 81 3.85 -17.07 -0.63
CA PRO A 81 2.57 -17.07 0.08
C PRO A 81 1.50 -16.23 -0.62
N LEU A 82 0.22 -16.43 -0.24
CA LEU A 82 -0.88 -15.55 -0.65
C LEU A 82 -0.58 -14.10 -0.23
N ALA A 83 -0.70 -13.17 -1.18
CA ALA A 83 -0.47 -11.75 -0.97
C ALA A 83 -1.59 -10.87 -1.58
N VAL A 84 -1.55 -9.57 -1.30
CA VAL A 84 -2.51 -8.59 -1.86
C VAL A 84 -2.57 -8.64 -3.40
N THR A 85 -1.44 -8.87 -4.07
CA THR A 85 -1.37 -9.05 -5.54
C THR A 85 -2.21 -10.24 -6.01
N ASP A 86 -2.20 -11.37 -5.29
CA ASP A 86 -3.03 -12.55 -5.62
C ASP A 86 -4.52 -12.20 -5.51
N ALA A 87 -4.91 -11.47 -4.47
CA ALA A 87 -6.30 -11.03 -4.29
C ALA A 87 -6.74 -10.10 -5.42
N ASN A 88 -5.90 -9.14 -5.81
CA ASN A 88 -6.19 -8.25 -6.93
C ASN A 88 -6.24 -8.99 -8.26
N LEU A 89 -5.39 -10.01 -8.46
CA LEU A 89 -5.39 -10.85 -9.65
C LEU A 89 -6.67 -11.68 -9.74
N LEU A 90 -7.05 -12.37 -8.65
CA LEU A 90 -8.28 -13.18 -8.61
C LEU A 90 -9.53 -12.34 -8.89
N LEU A 91 -9.58 -11.11 -8.37
CA LEU A 91 -10.68 -10.17 -8.58
C LEU A 91 -10.65 -9.49 -9.97
N GLY A 92 -9.72 -9.86 -10.86
CA GLY A 92 -9.62 -9.31 -12.21
C GLY A 92 -9.18 -7.84 -12.27
N ARG A 93 -8.53 -7.33 -11.22
CA ARG A 93 -7.99 -5.96 -11.19
C ARG A 93 -6.64 -5.84 -11.87
N LEU A 94 -5.96 -6.97 -12.04
CA LEU A 94 -4.74 -7.11 -12.82
C LEU A 94 -5.07 -7.83 -14.12
N LEU A 95 -4.47 -7.36 -15.21
CA LEU A 95 -4.60 -7.94 -16.55
C LEU A 95 -3.27 -8.63 -16.91
N PRO A 96 -3.13 -9.96 -16.72
CA PRO A 96 -1.87 -10.69 -16.93
C PRO A 96 -1.22 -10.46 -18.29
N GLU A 97 -2.01 -10.27 -19.34
CA GLU A 97 -1.57 -10.03 -20.70
C GLU A 97 -0.81 -8.70 -20.89
N HIS A 98 -0.97 -7.76 -19.96
CA HIS A 98 -0.25 -6.47 -19.95
C HIS A 98 1.02 -6.51 -19.08
N PHE A 99 1.30 -7.63 -18.40
CA PHE A 99 2.51 -7.78 -17.61
C PHE A 99 3.65 -8.40 -18.45
N PRO A 100 4.90 -8.00 -18.19
CA PRO A 100 6.04 -8.66 -18.80
C PRO A 100 6.14 -10.11 -18.30
N ARG A 101 6.62 -11.00 -19.15
CA ARG A 101 6.84 -12.41 -18.81
C ARG A 101 8.14 -12.57 -18.02
N ILE A 102 8.12 -12.17 -16.76
CA ILE A 102 9.28 -12.17 -15.85
C ILE A 102 9.05 -13.04 -14.61
N PHE A 103 8.02 -13.87 -14.62
CA PHE A 103 7.62 -14.71 -13.49
C PHE A 103 8.06 -16.16 -13.70
N GLY A 104 7.91 -16.97 -12.64
CA GLY A 104 8.36 -18.35 -12.63
C GLY A 104 9.85 -18.52 -12.31
N PRO A 105 10.30 -19.77 -12.14
CA PRO A 105 11.68 -20.07 -11.74
C PRO A 105 12.74 -19.57 -12.74
N THR A 106 12.36 -19.53 -14.02
CA THR A 106 13.18 -19.13 -15.16
C THR A 106 12.94 -17.69 -15.63
N GLU A 107 12.04 -16.95 -14.96
CA GLU A 107 11.72 -15.54 -15.25
C GLU A 107 11.29 -15.26 -16.71
N ASP A 108 10.53 -16.18 -17.29
CA ASP A 108 10.04 -16.14 -18.68
C ASP A 108 8.53 -16.43 -18.81
N GLN A 109 7.81 -16.45 -17.69
CA GLN A 109 6.40 -16.83 -17.63
C GLN A 109 5.48 -15.65 -17.29
N PRO A 110 4.20 -15.69 -17.69
CA PRO A 110 3.20 -14.73 -17.24
C PRO A 110 2.78 -14.99 -15.78
N LEU A 111 2.07 -14.01 -15.20
CA LEU A 111 1.36 -14.17 -13.93
C LEU A 111 0.41 -15.38 -13.97
N ASP A 112 0.33 -16.09 -12.85
CA ASP A 112 -0.52 -17.28 -12.71
C ASP A 112 -1.82 -16.98 -11.99
N ALA A 113 -2.89 -16.71 -12.75
CA ALA A 113 -4.22 -16.51 -12.17
C ALA A 113 -4.80 -17.80 -11.59
N ASP A 114 -4.49 -18.95 -12.18
CA ASP A 114 -5.00 -20.25 -11.73
C ASP A 114 -4.36 -20.67 -10.41
N ALA A 115 -3.06 -20.38 -10.22
CA ALA A 115 -2.39 -20.61 -8.95
C ALA A 115 -2.99 -19.77 -7.81
N SER A 116 -3.25 -18.47 -8.05
CA SER A 116 -3.95 -17.63 -7.06
C SER A 116 -5.35 -18.17 -6.76
N ARG A 117 -6.11 -18.57 -7.79
CA ARG A 117 -7.45 -19.15 -7.63
C ARG A 117 -7.42 -20.39 -6.74
N LYS A 118 -6.56 -21.36 -7.04
CA LYS A 118 -6.42 -22.59 -6.24
C LYS A 118 -6.04 -22.30 -4.80
N ALA A 119 -5.09 -21.39 -4.57
CA ALA A 119 -4.69 -21.01 -3.22
C ALA A 119 -5.85 -20.36 -2.43
N PHE A 120 -6.70 -19.55 -3.08
CA PHE A 120 -7.90 -19.01 -2.44
C PHE A 120 -9.01 -20.04 -2.25
N GLU A 121 -9.15 -21.06 -3.12
CA GLU A 121 -10.08 -22.19 -2.93
C GLU A 121 -9.69 -23.05 -1.72
N GLU A 122 -8.40 -23.33 -1.55
CA GLU A 122 -7.86 -24.01 -0.36
C GLU A 122 -8.10 -23.19 0.92
N LEU A 123 -7.84 -21.88 0.86
CA LEU A 123 -8.13 -20.98 1.97
C LEU A 123 -9.63 -20.92 2.27
N ALA A 124 -10.48 -20.89 1.24
CA ALA A 124 -11.93 -20.87 1.41
C ALA A 124 -12.46 -22.12 2.11
N THR A 125 -11.94 -23.29 1.75
CA THR A 125 -12.25 -24.55 2.43
C THR A 125 -11.93 -24.43 3.92
N THR A 126 -10.70 -24.00 4.25
CA THR A 126 -10.22 -23.85 5.63
C THR A 126 -11.06 -22.84 6.44
N VAL A 127 -11.38 -21.70 5.85
CA VAL A 127 -12.18 -20.64 6.50
C VAL A 127 -13.60 -21.12 6.74
N ASN A 128 -14.24 -21.71 5.73
CA ASN A 128 -15.62 -22.15 5.83
C ASN A 128 -15.77 -23.30 6.83
N ASP A 129 -14.84 -24.25 6.88
CA ASP A 129 -14.84 -25.32 7.88
C ASP A 129 -14.78 -24.75 9.31
N LEU A 130 -13.92 -23.74 9.55
CA LEU A 130 -13.84 -23.07 10.84
C LEU A 130 -15.13 -22.31 11.18
N GLU A 131 -15.68 -21.55 10.24
CA GLU A 131 -16.90 -20.77 10.47
C GLU A 131 -18.13 -21.67 10.69
N HIS A 132 -18.24 -22.78 9.97
CA HIS A 132 -19.27 -23.79 10.20
C HIS A 132 -19.12 -24.45 11.58
N SER A 133 -17.88 -24.75 12.02
CA SER A 133 -17.64 -25.26 13.38
C SER A 133 -18.03 -24.28 14.49
N ARG A 134 -18.09 -22.97 14.17
CA ARG A 134 -18.52 -21.89 15.06
C ARG A 134 -20.03 -21.59 14.97
N GLY A 135 -20.77 -22.36 14.17
CA GLY A 135 -22.22 -22.24 14.00
C GLY A 135 -22.67 -21.20 12.97
N SER A 136 -21.77 -20.76 12.07
CA SER A 136 -22.14 -19.93 10.93
C SER A 136 -22.67 -20.81 9.79
N ASP A 137 -23.82 -20.46 9.21
CA ASP A 137 -24.33 -21.09 7.97
C ASP A 137 -23.77 -20.44 6.70
N LYS A 138 -22.94 -19.40 6.85
CA LYS A 138 -22.41 -18.63 5.71
C LYS A 138 -21.17 -19.30 5.14
N THR A 139 -21.24 -19.71 3.89
CA THR A 139 -20.09 -20.14 3.08
C THR A 139 -19.59 -18.95 2.25
N LEU A 140 -18.29 -18.66 2.35
CA LEU A 140 -17.62 -17.59 1.61
C LEU A 140 -16.95 -18.14 0.35
N SER A 141 -17.13 -17.43 -0.78
CA SER A 141 -16.41 -17.75 -2.02
C SER A 141 -14.94 -17.29 -1.97
N PRO A 142 -14.05 -17.86 -2.83
CA PRO A 142 -12.68 -17.37 -3.01
C PRO A 142 -12.61 -15.85 -3.27
N GLU A 143 -13.49 -15.33 -4.11
CA GLU A 143 -13.60 -13.92 -4.46
C GLU A 143 -14.08 -13.07 -3.28
N GLU A 144 -15.02 -13.56 -2.47
CA GLU A 144 -15.46 -12.87 -1.25
C GLU A 144 -14.32 -12.75 -0.22
N LEU A 145 -13.50 -13.80 -0.06
CA LEU A 145 -12.33 -13.76 0.81
C LEU A 145 -11.29 -12.77 0.29
N ALA A 146 -10.94 -12.85 -1.00
CA ALA A 146 -10.03 -11.90 -1.64
C ALA A 146 -10.51 -10.45 -1.45
N LEU A 147 -11.80 -10.19 -1.66
CA LEU A 147 -12.38 -8.86 -1.42
C LEU A 147 -12.29 -8.45 0.06
N GLY A 148 -12.50 -9.38 0.99
CA GLY A 148 -12.33 -9.17 2.43
C GLY A 148 -10.91 -8.70 2.78
N PHE A 149 -9.89 -9.41 2.29
CA PHE A 149 -8.49 -9.02 2.47
C PHE A 149 -8.19 -7.65 1.88
N ILE A 150 -8.68 -7.35 0.67
CA ILE A 150 -8.49 -6.05 0.04
C ILE A 150 -9.14 -4.92 0.86
N LYS A 151 -10.30 -5.16 1.49
CA LYS A 151 -10.93 -4.18 2.38
C LYS A 151 -10.04 -3.89 3.60
N VAL A 152 -9.47 -4.94 4.22
CA VAL A 152 -8.52 -4.77 5.34
C VAL A 152 -7.28 -4.01 4.89
N ALA A 153 -6.68 -4.37 3.76
CA ALA A 153 -5.51 -3.69 3.20
C ALA A 153 -5.78 -2.19 2.96
N ASN A 154 -6.93 -1.87 2.35
CA ASN A 154 -7.35 -0.48 2.10
C ASN A 154 -7.52 0.32 3.39
N GLU A 155 -8.14 -0.26 4.42
CA GLU A 155 -8.32 0.42 5.69
C GLU A 155 -6.98 0.67 6.38
N THR A 156 -6.06 -0.30 6.36
CA THR A 156 -4.68 -0.12 6.85
C THR A 156 -3.98 1.05 6.15
N MET A 157 -4.14 1.16 4.83
CA MET A 157 -3.57 2.27 4.03
C MET A 157 -4.28 3.62 4.24
N CYS A 158 -5.55 3.63 4.67
CA CYS A 158 -6.26 4.89 4.98
C CYS A 158 -5.79 5.53 6.29
N ARG A 159 -5.32 4.74 7.27
CA ARG A 159 -4.86 5.23 8.58
C ARG A 159 -3.77 6.30 8.51
N PRO A 160 -2.62 6.09 7.82
CA PRO A 160 -1.60 7.13 7.69
C PRO A 160 -2.09 8.38 6.97
N ILE A 161 -3.03 8.25 6.01
CA ILE A 161 -3.62 9.41 5.35
C ILE A 161 -4.42 10.25 6.34
N ARG A 162 -5.24 9.63 7.20
CA ARG A 162 -5.99 10.33 8.27
C ARG A 162 -5.05 10.97 9.30
N ALA A 163 -3.92 10.34 9.61
CA ALA A 163 -2.89 10.92 10.49
C ALA A 163 -2.27 12.19 9.90
N LEU A 164 -2.00 12.21 8.59
CA LEU A 164 -1.48 13.38 7.88
C LEU A 164 -2.52 14.47 7.61
N THR A 165 -3.81 14.21 7.86
CA THR A 165 -4.90 15.11 7.51
C THR A 165 -5.80 15.42 8.69
N GLU A 166 -6.77 14.57 8.99
CA GLU A 166 -7.79 14.75 10.04
C GLU A 166 -7.15 15.01 11.40
N ALA A 167 -6.11 14.26 11.77
CA ALA A 167 -5.41 14.45 13.05
C ALA A 167 -4.69 15.81 13.15
N LYS A 168 -4.41 16.46 12.02
CA LYS A 168 -3.85 17.81 11.91
C LYS A 168 -4.91 18.88 11.62
N GLY A 169 -6.19 18.53 11.67
CA GLY A 169 -7.31 19.47 11.43
C GLY A 169 -7.60 19.74 9.95
N HIS A 170 -7.14 18.88 9.04
CA HIS A 170 -7.44 19.00 7.62
C HIS A 170 -8.58 18.08 7.17
N ASP A 171 -9.54 18.63 6.43
CA ASP A 171 -10.63 17.89 5.79
C ASP A 171 -10.11 17.08 4.59
N THR A 172 -10.08 15.76 4.72
CA THR A 172 -9.64 14.79 3.69
C THR A 172 -10.39 14.95 2.38
N SER A 173 -11.70 15.23 2.42
CA SER A 173 -12.56 15.31 1.22
C SER A 173 -12.20 16.44 0.26
N ARG A 174 -11.45 17.46 0.74
CA ARG A 174 -10.96 18.60 -0.04
C ARG A 174 -9.66 18.34 -0.78
N HIS A 175 -9.08 17.15 -0.62
CA HIS A 175 -7.83 16.77 -1.26
C HIS A 175 -8.06 15.99 -2.56
N VAL A 176 -7.05 16.02 -3.43
CA VAL A 176 -6.91 15.05 -4.52
C VAL A 176 -6.00 13.92 -4.06
N LEU A 177 -6.40 12.68 -4.31
CA LEU A 177 -5.53 11.53 -4.11
C LEU A 177 -4.63 11.36 -5.35
N SER A 178 -3.35 11.71 -5.26
CA SER A 178 -2.35 11.49 -6.30
C SER A 178 -1.72 10.12 -6.11
N VAL A 179 -2.13 9.15 -6.93
CA VAL A 179 -1.73 7.76 -6.82
C VAL A 179 -0.60 7.43 -7.79
N PHE A 180 0.44 6.80 -7.26
CA PHE A 180 1.60 6.30 -8.00
C PHE A 180 2.15 5.04 -7.35
N GLY A 181 3.27 4.54 -7.88
CA GLY A 181 3.78 3.21 -7.56
C GLY A 181 3.12 2.12 -8.40
N GLY A 182 3.75 0.95 -8.44
CA GLY A 182 3.31 -0.16 -9.29
C GLY A 182 1.98 -0.80 -8.85
N ALA A 183 1.60 -0.67 -7.58
CA ALA A 183 0.41 -1.31 -7.03
C ALA A 183 -0.73 -0.33 -6.68
N GLY A 184 -0.46 0.98 -6.60
CA GLY A 184 -1.42 1.96 -6.07
C GLY A 184 -2.73 2.07 -6.85
N GLY A 185 -2.66 1.98 -8.19
CA GLY A 185 -3.85 2.11 -9.05
C GLY A 185 -4.97 1.12 -8.73
N GLN A 186 -4.61 -0.07 -8.23
CA GLN A 186 -5.54 -1.16 -7.89
C GLN A 186 -6.42 -0.83 -6.67
N HIS A 187 -6.00 0.15 -5.85
CA HIS A 187 -6.63 0.53 -4.59
C HIS A 187 -7.21 1.96 -4.60
N ALA A 188 -6.77 2.79 -5.56
CA ALA A 188 -7.06 4.21 -5.66
C ALA A 188 -8.52 4.60 -5.40
N CYS A 189 -9.46 4.00 -6.14
CA CYS A 189 -10.88 4.35 -6.03
C CYS A 189 -11.49 3.93 -4.69
N ALA A 190 -11.04 2.81 -4.11
CA ALA A 190 -11.56 2.35 -2.83
C ALA A 190 -11.06 3.24 -1.69
N ILE A 191 -9.77 3.58 -1.69
CA ILE A 191 -9.16 4.50 -0.73
C ILE A 191 -9.80 5.88 -0.82
N ALA A 192 -9.94 6.44 -2.03
CA ALA A 192 -10.57 7.74 -2.23
C ALA A 192 -12.00 7.77 -1.67
N ARG A 193 -12.80 6.73 -1.90
CA ARG A 193 -14.15 6.62 -1.33
C ARG A 193 -14.13 6.54 0.19
N SER A 194 -13.26 5.73 0.78
CA SER A 194 -13.13 5.60 2.25
C SER A 194 -12.71 6.89 2.94
N LEU A 195 -12.06 7.80 2.22
CA LEU A 195 -11.61 9.11 2.70
C LEU A 195 -12.50 10.28 2.23
N GLY A 196 -13.65 9.99 1.60
CA GLY A 196 -14.57 11.02 1.10
C GLY A 196 -14.02 11.89 -0.05
N MET A 197 -12.92 11.49 -0.68
CA MET A 197 -12.29 12.21 -1.78
C MET A 197 -13.03 11.98 -3.09
N ARG A 198 -13.25 13.06 -3.85
CA ARG A 198 -13.99 13.01 -5.13
C ARG A 198 -13.08 12.92 -6.36
N ARG A 199 -11.77 13.09 -6.19
CA ARG A 199 -10.82 13.13 -7.30
C ARG A 199 -9.60 12.27 -7.00
N VAL A 200 -9.34 11.35 -7.91
CA VAL A 200 -8.09 10.60 -8.01
C VAL A 200 -7.33 11.15 -9.20
N PHE A 201 -6.03 11.37 -9.03
CA PHE A 201 -5.11 11.73 -10.09
C PHE A 201 -4.06 10.62 -10.21
N ILE A 202 -3.88 10.09 -11.42
CA ILE A 202 -2.86 9.09 -11.73
C ILE A 202 -1.97 9.69 -12.82
N HIS A 203 -0.70 9.92 -12.49
CA HIS A 203 0.25 10.47 -13.44
C HIS A 203 0.58 9.45 -14.54
N ARG A 204 0.84 9.89 -15.77
CA ARG A 204 1.25 8.98 -16.88
C ARG A 204 2.46 8.13 -16.52
N TYR A 205 3.37 8.68 -15.72
CA TYR A 205 4.57 8.01 -15.22
C TYR A 205 4.40 7.42 -13.81
N ALA A 206 3.18 7.08 -13.39
CA ALA A 206 2.89 6.58 -12.03
C ALA A 206 3.83 5.45 -11.58
N GLY A 207 4.17 4.50 -12.47
CA GLY A 207 5.08 3.40 -12.14
C GLY A 207 6.55 3.80 -11.91
N ILE A 208 6.97 5.00 -12.33
CA ILE A 208 8.35 5.50 -12.22
C ILE A 208 8.39 6.94 -11.65
N LEU A 209 7.32 7.37 -10.98
CA LEU A 209 7.14 8.79 -10.64
C LEU A 209 8.22 9.30 -9.70
N SER A 210 8.70 8.46 -8.79
CA SER A 210 9.78 8.80 -7.84
C SER A 210 11.10 9.06 -8.57
N ALA A 211 11.43 8.28 -9.60
CA ALA A 211 12.61 8.52 -10.43
C ALA A 211 12.46 9.80 -11.28
N TYR A 212 11.25 10.07 -11.78
CA TYR A 212 10.94 11.31 -12.49
C TYR A 212 11.06 12.54 -11.58
N GLY A 213 10.58 12.44 -10.33
CA GLY A 213 10.72 13.50 -9.33
C GLY A 213 12.18 13.79 -9.00
N LEU A 214 13.00 12.75 -8.84
CA LEU A 214 14.45 12.89 -8.64
C LEU A 214 15.14 13.61 -9.81
N ALA A 215 14.76 13.30 -11.05
CA ALA A 215 15.35 13.93 -12.23
C ALA A 215 14.99 15.41 -12.39
N LEU A 216 13.89 15.87 -11.78
CA LEU A 216 13.44 17.26 -11.79
C LEU A 216 13.92 18.06 -10.57
N ALA A 217 14.48 17.40 -9.57
CA ALA A 217 14.83 18.04 -8.31
C ALA A 217 16.02 18.99 -8.49
N ASP A 218 15.92 20.18 -7.90
CA ASP A 218 17.05 21.10 -7.80
C ASP A 218 18.13 20.52 -6.88
N THR A 219 19.39 20.86 -7.16
CA THR A 219 20.49 20.55 -6.25
C THR A 219 20.45 21.52 -5.07
N VAL A 220 20.20 20.98 -3.88
CA VAL A 220 20.15 21.76 -2.63
C VAL A 220 21.25 21.26 -1.69
N HIS A 221 21.91 22.19 -0.99
CA HIS A 221 22.86 21.89 0.07
C HIS A 221 22.46 22.62 1.35
N ASP A 222 21.99 21.87 2.33
CA ASP A 222 21.62 22.39 3.65
C ASP A 222 22.72 22.10 4.68
N MET A 223 23.13 23.13 5.41
CA MET A 223 24.06 23.04 6.52
C MET A 223 23.40 23.58 7.78
N GLN A 224 23.40 22.78 8.85
CA GLN A 224 22.83 23.17 10.14
C GLN A 224 23.88 23.07 11.23
N VAL A 225 23.91 24.06 12.11
CA VAL A 225 24.80 24.09 13.28
C VAL A 225 23.96 24.49 14.49
N PRO A 226 24.01 23.72 15.60
CA PRO A 226 23.36 24.12 16.84
C PRO A 226 23.83 25.50 17.30
N CYS A 227 22.90 26.35 17.73
CA CYS A 227 23.21 27.67 18.24
C CYS A 227 22.38 27.95 19.51
N ALA A 228 23.01 28.51 20.53
CA ALA A 228 22.35 29.06 21.70
C ALA A 228 22.49 30.58 21.66
N LYS A 229 21.38 31.29 21.42
CA LYS A 229 21.31 32.75 21.40
C LYS A 229 20.09 33.20 22.18
N ILE A 230 20.19 34.36 22.83
CA ILE A 230 19.04 35.04 23.42
C ILE A 230 18.26 35.66 22.26
N TYR A 231 16.97 35.33 22.14
CA TYR A 231 16.10 35.93 21.14
C TYR A 231 15.75 37.36 21.58
N GLU A 232 16.20 38.36 20.83
CA GLU A 232 15.81 39.76 20.99
C GLU A 232 14.89 40.13 19.82
N PRO A 233 13.60 40.46 20.07
CA PRO A 233 12.62 40.77 19.03
C PRO A 233 12.82 42.13 18.36
#